data_AF-A0A4Z0Y5P7-F1
#
_entry.id   AF-A0A4Z0Y5P7-F1
#
_cell.length_a   1.000
_cell.length_b   1.000
_cell.length_c   1.000
_cell.angle_alpha   90.00
_cell.angle_beta   90.00
_cell.angle_gamma   90.00
#
_symmetry.space_group_name_H-M   'P 1'
#
loop_
_entity.id
_entity.type
_entity.pdbx_description
1 polymer ?
#
loop_
_entity_poly.entity_id
_entity_poly.type
_entity_poly.pdbx_seq_one_letter_code
_entity_poly.pdbx_strand_id
1 'polypeptide(L)'
;MAPFKPSIGVELDFLLCFRRSDLPMRTDLRPTPGSRVIFPPSVLGMMEARIRRTIDDALARPHSLGDRVIKSNWEAAAPDALHLRGYQHWTIKAAETYNFPDQMRDEAFVRTFRWYPFKIASPALWVTENSWAEIRTVVQAMTDDLIIIIPPGAAMNFHYGHGKEYIPFRKLRRIAALLVAVDPLMTQLHPEYRRRDNTALSNRLYSRIAHGRPAELTARILGADYVEAEPEVPVRRRRPIPIPRPFRRRTPNFIAPFRRGQLTGYPFSTEVFRGSGYAEDNTDDFGPVEIPPAVREILQCRNAPTVAELMRYSPQPDDRPAYSFQAYTFDRYQRAAQNKRTIEFRQMASTFEPREVVAHGEVIVRLCEFAAEAPLEELWKIVLDCAVGENHGTWFDIFDLLADLELISEARILQHSVARFRGETVPKELKSDTNFSDWHRVFDWVSLLIGANEEGVSWFDERPAFVLAQIYVAFFVLYILFLRGR
;
A
#
# COMPACT_ATOMS: atom_id res chain seq x y z
N MET A 1 -12.95 2.04 -27.07
CA MET A 1 -12.70 1.36 -25.78
C MET A 1 -13.28 2.23 -24.67
N ALA A 2 -13.91 1.64 -23.66
CA ALA A 2 -14.33 2.39 -22.48
C ALA A 2 -13.10 2.99 -21.77
N PRO A 3 -13.21 4.15 -21.13
CA PRO A 3 -12.12 4.72 -20.35
C PRO A 3 -11.74 3.76 -19.22
N PHE A 4 -10.44 3.62 -18.96
CA PHE A 4 -9.96 2.83 -17.83
C PHE A 4 -10.52 3.42 -16.53
N LYS A 5 -11.23 2.60 -15.77
CA LYS A 5 -11.86 2.96 -14.52
C LYS A 5 -11.40 1.97 -13.45
N PRO A 6 -10.68 2.40 -12.42
CA PRO A 6 -10.17 1.51 -11.39
C PRO A 6 -11.29 1.02 -10.48
N SER A 7 -11.18 -0.23 -10.06
CA SER A 7 -12.01 -0.85 -9.02
C SER A 7 -11.14 -1.39 -7.90
N ILE A 8 -11.70 -1.46 -6.70
CA ILE A 8 -11.05 -1.94 -5.48
C ILE A 8 -11.94 -2.94 -4.75
N GLY A 9 -11.31 -3.85 -4.03
CA GLY A 9 -11.92 -4.62 -2.95
C GLY A 9 -10.91 -4.78 -1.81
N VAL A 10 -11.39 -4.90 -0.59
CA VAL A 10 -10.55 -5.10 0.61
C VAL A 10 -10.97 -6.37 1.34
N GLU A 11 -10.00 -7.15 1.80
CA GLU A 11 -10.20 -8.29 2.70
C GLU A 11 -9.48 -8.00 4.02
N LEU A 12 -10.15 -8.22 5.15
CA LEU A 12 -9.62 -7.97 6.50
C LEU A 12 -9.72 -9.24 7.34
N ASP A 13 -8.58 -9.72 7.80
CA ASP A 13 -8.45 -10.86 8.71
C ASP A 13 -8.42 -10.41 10.17
N PHE A 14 -9.10 -11.13 11.05
CA PHE A 14 -9.16 -10.82 12.48
C PHE A 14 -9.61 -11.98 13.35
N LEU A 15 -9.48 -11.81 14.68
CA LEU A 15 -10.06 -12.67 15.69
C LEU A 15 -11.24 -11.96 16.36
N LEU A 16 -12.40 -12.62 16.35
CA LEU A 16 -13.60 -12.15 17.03
C LEU A 16 -13.74 -12.79 18.41
N CYS A 17 -13.94 -11.97 19.44
CA CYS A 17 -14.21 -12.42 20.80
C CYS A 17 -15.64 -12.94 20.96
N PHE A 18 -15.79 -13.98 21.78
CA PHE A 18 -17.07 -14.43 22.28
C PHE A 18 -17.00 -14.83 23.76
N ARG A 19 -17.99 -14.40 24.56
CA ARG A 19 -18.11 -14.83 25.97
C ARG A 19 -18.59 -16.27 26.02
N ARG A 20 -17.97 -17.07 26.89
CA ARG A 20 -18.39 -18.46 27.13
C ARG A 20 -19.82 -18.59 27.65
N SER A 21 -20.31 -17.58 28.40
CA SER A 21 -21.69 -17.54 28.92
C SER A 21 -22.75 -17.47 27.83
N ASP A 22 -22.38 -16.99 26.65
CA ASP A 22 -23.32 -16.70 25.57
C ASP A 22 -23.40 -17.88 24.58
N LEU A 23 -22.63 -18.96 24.84
CA LEU A 23 -22.68 -20.20 24.07
C LEU A 23 -23.87 -21.06 24.54
N PRO A 24 -24.73 -21.54 23.62
CA PRO A 24 -25.92 -22.29 23.98
C PRO A 24 -25.66 -23.69 24.61
N MET A 25 -24.40 -24.09 24.81
CA MET A 25 -24.01 -25.33 25.51
C MET A 25 -22.62 -25.24 26.14
N ARG A 26 -22.44 -25.92 27.28
CA ARG A 26 -21.12 -26.34 27.78
C ARG A 26 -20.48 -27.26 26.75
N THR A 27 -19.64 -26.72 25.87
CA THR A 27 -18.74 -27.55 25.07
C THR A 27 -17.54 -27.91 25.94
N ASP A 28 -17.56 -29.11 26.53
CA ASP A 28 -16.46 -29.70 27.32
C ASP A 28 -15.24 -30.08 26.45
N LEU A 29 -14.94 -29.27 25.43
CA LEU A 29 -13.74 -29.42 24.62
C LEU A 29 -12.58 -28.77 25.39
N ARG A 30 -11.86 -29.59 26.15
CA ARG A 30 -10.52 -29.24 26.66
C ARG A 30 -9.59 -29.14 25.44
N PRO A 31 -9.08 -27.94 25.07
CA PRO A 31 -8.11 -27.85 24.00
C PRO A 31 -6.81 -28.51 24.49
N THR A 32 -6.33 -29.52 23.78
CA THR A 32 -4.96 -30.00 23.96
C THR A 32 -4.03 -29.01 23.24
N PRO A 33 -2.90 -28.60 23.83
CA PRO A 33 -1.92 -27.79 23.11
C PRO A 33 -1.56 -28.42 21.76
N GLY A 34 -1.72 -27.66 20.67
CA GLY A 34 -1.45 -28.15 19.30
C GLY A 34 -2.61 -28.84 18.58
N SER A 35 -3.77 -29.06 19.23
CA SER A 35 -4.95 -29.60 18.55
C SER A 35 -5.68 -28.53 17.73
N ARG A 36 -6.03 -28.85 16.46
CA ARG A 36 -6.96 -28.04 15.66
C ARG A 36 -8.32 -28.07 16.33
N VAL A 37 -8.79 -26.93 16.84
CA VAL A 37 -10.13 -26.84 17.40
C VAL A 37 -11.13 -26.84 16.25
N ILE A 38 -11.82 -27.96 16.05
CA ILE A 38 -12.93 -28.08 15.10
C ILE A 38 -14.19 -27.61 15.84
N PHE A 39 -14.79 -26.51 15.38
CA PHE A 39 -15.91 -25.87 16.06
C PHE A 39 -17.26 -26.42 15.57
N PRO A 40 -18.29 -26.51 16.45
CA PRO A 40 -19.64 -26.84 16.02
C PRO A 40 -20.14 -25.79 15.01
N PRO A 41 -20.71 -26.20 13.86
CA PRO A 41 -21.23 -25.28 12.84
C PRO A 41 -22.22 -24.22 13.38
N SER A 42 -22.95 -24.54 14.46
CA SER A 42 -23.93 -23.65 15.08
C SER A 42 -23.33 -22.39 15.71
N VAL A 43 -22.11 -22.48 16.28
CA VAL A 43 -21.43 -21.32 16.90
C VAL A 43 -20.89 -20.40 15.81
N LEU A 44 -20.24 -20.96 14.79
CA LEU A 44 -19.72 -20.18 13.66
C LEU A 44 -20.84 -19.44 12.93
N GLY A 45 -21.97 -20.10 12.69
CA GLY A 45 -23.14 -19.47 12.06
C GLY A 45 -23.72 -18.32 12.88
N MET A 46 -23.77 -18.43 14.21
CA MET A 46 -24.21 -17.34 15.10
C MET A 46 -23.25 -16.13 15.03
N MET A 47 -21.95 -16.38 15.02
CA MET A 47 -20.94 -15.32 14.94
C MET A 47 -20.96 -14.63 13.58
N GLU A 48 -21.10 -15.40 12.48
CA GLU A 48 -21.30 -14.85 11.15
C GLU A 48 -22.55 -13.99 11.10
N ALA A 49 -23.67 -14.44 11.67
CA ALA A 49 -24.92 -13.67 11.72
C ALA A 49 -24.76 -12.35 12.50
N ARG A 50 -23.95 -12.32 13.56
CA ARG A 50 -23.65 -11.10 14.30
C ARG A 50 -22.82 -10.12 13.47
N ILE A 51 -21.73 -10.59 12.83
CA ILE A 51 -20.92 -9.76 11.92
C ILE A 51 -21.82 -9.21 10.81
N ARG A 52 -22.65 -10.06 10.20
CA ARG A 52 -23.57 -9.68 9.13
C ARG A 52 -24.53 -8.59 9.57
N ARG A 53 -25.14 -8.73 10.75
CA ARG A 53 -26.03 -7.71 11.31
C ARG A 53 -25.31 -6.37 11.51
N THR A 54 -24.11 -6.37 12.10
CA THR A 54 -23.32 -5.14 12.27
C THR A 54 -23.06 -4.45 10.94
N ILE A 55 -22.71 -5.21 9.88
CA ILE A 55 -22.52 -4.66 8.54
C ILE A 55 -23.84 -4.12 7.97
N ASP A 56 -24.92 -4.88 8.05
CA ASP A 56 -26.23 -4.49 7.51
C ASP A 56 -26.77 -3.22 8.19
N ASP A 57 -26.64 -3.11 9.52
CA ASP A 57 -27.04 -1.94 10.30
C ASP A 57 -26.19 -0.70 9.94
N ALA A 58 -24.89 -0.90 9.67
CA ALA A 58 -24.01 0.17 9.21
C ALA A 58 -24.41 0.69 7.81
N LEU A 59 -24.81 -0.23 6.92
CA LEU A 59 -25.20 0.08 5.54
C LEU A 59 -26.65 0.55 5.39
N ALA A 60 -27.52 0.34 6.39
CA ALA A 60 -28.90 0.81 6.38
C ALA A 60 -29.02 2.34 6.45
N ARG A 61 -27.94 3.04 6.83
CA ARG A 61 -27.91 4.51 6.90
C ARG A 61 -27.92 5.11 5.48
N PRO A 62 -28.67 6.20 5.23
CA PRO A 62 -28.68 6.87 3.93
C PRO A 62 -27.26 7.21 3.45
N HIS A 63 -27.01 7.07 2.15
CA HIS A 63 -25.72 7.38 1.51
C HIS A 63 -24.50 6.58 2.00
N SER A 64 -24.71 5.45 2.68
CA SER A 64 -23.61 4.59 3.15
C SER A 64 -23.18 3.52 2.14
N LEU A 65 -23.88 3.43 0.99
CA LEU A 65 -23.56 2.50 -0.07
C LEU A 65 -22.58 3.12 -1.09
N GLY A 66 -21.44 2.47 -1.24
CA GLY A 66 -20.43 2.71 -2.26
C GLY A 66 -20.86 2.29 -3.67
N ASP A 67 -20.09 2.74 -4.65
CA ASP A 67 -20.41 2.54 -6.06
C ASP A 67 -20.02 1.13 -6.51
N ARG A 68 -20.99 0.20 -6.49
CA ARG A 68 -20.78 -1.20 -6.89
C ARG A 68 -20.34 -1.33 -8.36
N VAL A 69 -19.40 -2.25 -8.60
CA VAL A 69 -19.07 -2.72 -9.96
C VAL A 69 -20.23 -3.52 -10.54
N ILE A 70 -20.82 -4.41 -9.75
CA ILE A 70 -21.96 -5.25 -10.12
C ILE A 70 -23.20 -4.78 -9.37
N LYS A 71 -24.21 -4.30 -10.11
CA LYS A 71 -25.40 -3.66 -9.52
C LYS A 71 -26.57 -4.61 -9.29
N SER A 72 -26.58 -5.78 -9.93
CA SER A 72 -27.70 -6.72 -9.85
C SER A 72 -27.25 -8.16 -10.08
N ASN A 73 -28.09 -9.12 -9.67
CA ASN A 73 -27.88 -10.55 -9.92
C ASN A 73 -27.89 -10.89 -11.42
N TRP A 74 -28.66 -10.15 -12.20
CA TRP A 74 -28.66 -10.27 -13.66
C TRP A 74 -27.29 -9.89 -14.23
N GLU A 75 -26.73 -8.75 -13.79
CA GLU A 75 -25.39 -8.35 -14.21
C GLU A 75 -24.33 -9.35 -13.74
N ALA A 76 -24.44 -9.89 -12.52
CA ALA A 76 -23.53 -10.91 -11.99
C ALA A 76 -23.55 -12.24 -12.76
N ALA A 77 -24.63 -12.52 -13.50
CA ALA A 77 -24.77 -13.71 -14.32
C ALA A 77 -24.12 -13.55 -15.71
N ALA A 78 -23.71 -12.34 -16.09
CA ALA A 78 -23.04 -12.11 -17.37
C ALA A 78 -21.64 -12.80 -17.39
N PRO A 79 -21.21 -13.37 -18.53
CA PRO A 79 -19.93 -14.11 -18.62
C PRO A 79 -18.69 -13.29 -18.21
N ASP A 80 -18.69 -11.99 -18.45
CA ASP A 80 -17.61 -11.06 -18.08
C ASP A 80 -17.64 -10.66 -16.60
N ALA A 81 -18.79 -10.82 -15.93
CA ALA A 81 -19.03 -10.49 -14.53
C ALA A 81 -18.97 -11.69 -13.57
N LEU A 82 -18.95 -12.92 -14.09
CA LEU A 82 -19.11 -14.14 -13.29
C LEU A 82 -18.10 -14.25 -12.14
N HIS A 83 -16.87 -13.79 -12.35
CA HIS A 83 -15.81 -13.73 -11.33
C HIS A 83 -16.12 -12.81 -10.13
N LEU A 84 -17.06 -11.87 -10.30
CA LEU A 84 -17.51 -10.92 -9.27
C LEU A 84 -18.82 -11.32 -8.61
N ARG A 85 -19.47 -12.42 -9.02
CA ARG A 85 -20.78 -12.83 -8.48
C ARG A 85 -20.78 -12.99 -6.96
N GLY A 86 -19.68 -13.50 -6.39
CA GLY A 86 -19.52 -13.63 -4.95
C GLY A 86 -19.26 -12.31 -4.20
N TYR A 87 -19.05 -11.19 -4.92
CA TYR A 87 -18.56 -9.91 -4.37
C TYR A 87 -19.54 -8.76 -4.66
N GLN A 88 -20.84 -9.06 -4.72
CA GLN A 88 -21.89 -8.03 -4.81
C GLN A 88 -22.16 -7.37 -3.44
N HIS A 89 -21.92 -8.13 -2.37
CA HIS A 89 -22.14 -7.76 -0.99
C HIS A 89 -20.90 -8.06 -0.15
N TRP A 90 -20.86 -7.54 1.07
CA TRP A 90 -19.82 -7.93 2.03
C TRP A 90 -19.90 -9.44 2.29
N THR A 91 -18.78 -10.11 2.10
CA THR A 91 -18.65 -11.54 2.38
C THR A 91 -18.00 -11.74 3.73
N ILE A 92 -18.42 -12.80 4.42
CA ILE A 92 -17.88 -13.20 5.71
C ILE A 92 -17.45 -14.64 5.55
N LYS A 93 -16.23 -14.95 5.96
CA LYS A 93 -15.67 -16.31 5.90
C LYS A 93 -14.99 -16.60 7.23
N ALA A 94 -15.15 -17.82 7.73
CA ALA A 94 -14.24 -18.31 8.76
C ALA A 94 -12.83 -18.37 8.13
N ALA A 95 -11.86 -17.74 8.77
CA ALA A 95 -10.47 -17.78 8.32
C ALA A 95 -9.77 -19.03 8.87
N GLU A 96 -8.62 -19.37 8.29
CA GLU A 96 -7.76 -20.43 8.85
C GLU A 96 -7.30 -20.04 10.28
N THR A 97 -6.95 -21.04 11.08
CA THR A 97 -6.59 -20.84 12.49
C THR A 97 -5.41 -19.88 12.66
N TYR A 98 -5.61 -18.77 13.37
CA TYR A 98 -4.51 -17.94 13.87
C TYR A 98 -3.95 -18.50 15.17
N ASN A 99 -2.63 -18.50 15.29
CA ASN A 99 -1.96 -18.78 16.55
C ASN A 99 -1.72 -17.46 17.29
N PHE A 100 -2.18 -17.37 18.53
CA PHE A 100 -1.72 -16.30 19.42
C PHE A 100 -0.21 -16.46 19.65
N PRO A 101 0.56 -15.35 19.66
CA PRO A 101 1.91 -15.33 20.19
C PRO A 101 1.91 -15.85 21.64
N ASP A 102 2.97 -16.54 22.05
CA ASP A 102 3.04 -17.14 23.39
C ASP A 102 2.81 -16.10 24.51
N GLN A 103 3.31 -14.87 24.32
CA GLN A 103 3.10 -13.75 25.23
C GLN A 103 1.63 -13.38 25.43
N MET A 104 0.79 -13.48 24.40
CA MET A 104 -0.64 -13.20 24.50
C MET A 104 -1.42 -14.38 25.08
N ARG A 105 -0.92 -15.62 24.95
CA ARG A 105 -1.64 -16.82 25.42
C ARG A 105 -1.83 -16.83 26.93
N ASP A 106 -0.89 -16.26 27.67
CA ASP A 106 -0.90 -16.25 29.13
C ASP A 106 -1.71 -15.09 29.71
N GLU A 107 -2.14 -14.12 28.89
CA GLU A 107 -2.97 -13.01 29.35
C GLU A 107 -4.35 -13.52 29.82
N ALA A 108 -4.74 -13.09 31.02
CA ALA A 108 -5.97 -13.53 31.67
C ALA A 108 -7.22 -13.31 30.79
N PHE A 109 -7.24 -12.21 30.03
CA PHE A 109 -8.34 -11.93 29.11
C PHE A 109 -8.37 -12.93 27.94
N VAL A 110 -7.24 -13.22 27.30
CA VAL A 110 -7.17 -14.21 26.20
C VAL A 110 -7.65 -15.59 26.66
N ARG A 111 -7.31 -15.99 27.90
CA ARG A 111 -7.74 -17.27 28.50
C ARG A 111 -9.22 -17.32 28.89
N THR A 112 -9.82 -16.17 29.21
CA THR A 112 -11.20 -16.09 29.71
C THR A 112 -12.22 -16.12 28.57
N PHE A 113 -11.85 -15.57 27.41
CA PHE A 113 -12.70 -15.51 26.22
C PHE A 113 -12.42 -16.66 25.25
N ARG A 114 -13.31 -16.81 24.26
CA ARG A 114 -13.08 -17.63 23.07
C ARG A 114 -12.86 -16.70 21.89
N TRP A 115 -11.90 -17.06 21.04
CA TRP A 115 -11.47 -16.25 19.90
C TRP A 115 -11.62 -17.06 18.63
N TYR A 116 -12.23 -16.46 17.61
CA TYR A 116 -12.56 -17.15 16.38
C TYR A 116 -12.02 -16.38 15.17
N PRO A 117 -11.31 -17.06 14.25
CA PRO A 117 -10.74 -16.44 13.07
C PRO A 117 -11.83 -16.14 12.04
N PHE A 118 -11.93 -14.88 11.63
CA PHE A 118 -12.83 -14.44 10.57
C PHE A 118 -12.07 -13.58 9.55
N LYS A 119 -12.59 -13.61 8.34
CA LYS A 119 -12.28 -12.70 7.25
C LYS A 119 -13.56 -12.03 6.80
N ILE A 120 -13.54 -10.71 6.68
CA ILE A 120 -14.55 -10.00 5.89
C ILE A 120 -13.93 -9.54 4.57
N ALA A 121 -14.71 -9.54 3.49
CA ALA A 121 -14.31 -8.93 2.25
C ALA A 121 -15.39 -7.99 1.73
N SER A 122 -14.98 -6.80 1.28
CA SER A 122 -15.89 -5.83 0.68
C SER A 122 -16.47 -6.36 -0.64
N PRO A 123 -17.58 -5.78 -1.11
CA PRO A 123 -17.97 -5.87 -2.50
C PRO A 123 -16.84 -5.40 -3.45
N ALA A 124 -16.98 -5.73 -4.73
CA ALA A 124 -16.21 -5.07 -5.78
C ALA A 124 -16.77 -3.65 -5.99
N LEU A 125 -15.95 -2.64 -5.71
CA LEU A 125 -16.33 -1.23 -5.72
C LEU A 125 -15.54 -0.47 -6.78
N TRP A 126 -16.17 0.50 -7.44
CA TRP A 126 -15.42 1.51 -8.18
C TRP A 126 -14.68 2.41 -7.19
N VAL A 127 -13.49 2.90 -7.55
CA VAL A 127 -12.77 3.86 -6.70
C VAL A 127 -13.49 5.20 -6.75
N THR A 128 -14.25 5.50 -5.70
CA THR A 128 -15.02 6.74 -5.52
C THR A 128 -15.07 7.09 -4.04
N GLU A 129 -15.42 8.35 -3.73
CA GLU A 129 -15.60 8.79 -2.34
C GLU A 129 -16.66 7.97 -1.60
N ASN A 130 -17.78 7.63 -2.27
CA ASN A 130 -18.83 6.78 -1.69
C ASN A 130 -18.30 5.40 -1.32
N SER A 131 -17.45 4.80 -2.17
CA SER A 131 -16.85 3.50 -1.90
C SER A 131 -15.90 3.52 -0.71
N TRP A 132 -15.08 4.57 -0.58
CA TRP A 132 -14.22 4.74 0.60
C TRP A 132 -15.03 5.04 1.86
N ALA A 133 -16.10 5.82 1.75
CA ALA A 133 -17.02 6.09 2.85
C ALA A 133 -17.71 4.81 3.34
N GLU A 134 -18.13 3.92 2.44
CA GLU A 134 -18.68 2.62 2.81
C GLU A 134 -17.66 1.77 3.59
N ILE A 135 -16.45 1.59 3.02
CA ILE A 135 -15.39 0.80 3.67
C ILE A 135 -15.13 1.34 5.08
N ARG A 136 -14.99 2.66 5.21
CA ARG A 136 -14.78 3.32 6.50
C ARG A 136 -15.93 3.06 7.47
N THR A 137 -17.16 3.20 7.01
CA THR A 137 -18.38 3.02 7.82
C THR A 137 -18.49 1.60 8.34
N VAL A 138 -18.25 0.61 7.49
CA VAL A 138 -18.29 -0.80 7.88
C VAL A 138 -17.17 -1.14 8.86
N VAL A 139 -15.93 -0.71 8.59
CA VAL A 139 -14.81 -0.97 9.51
C VAL A 139 -15.04 -0.31 10.87
N GLN A 140 -15.59 0.92 10.91
CA GLN A 140 -15.93 1.60 12.16
C GLN A 140 -17.01 0.85 12.94
N ALA A 141 -18.09 0.41 12.27
CA ALA A 141 -19.16 -0.34 12.92
C ALA A 141 -18.64 -1.67 13.52
N MET A 142 -17.72 -2.34 12.81
CA MET A 142 -17.07 -3.54 13.32
C MET A 142 -16.30 -3.28 14.61
N THR A 143 -15.60 -2.16 14.75
CA THR A 143 -14.90 -1.82 16.01
C THR A 143 -15.82 -1.35 17.12
N ASP A 144 -16.93 -0.70 16.78
CA ASP A 144 -17.88 -0.16 17.76
C ASP A 144 -18.72 -1.28 18.40
N ASP A 145 -19.13 -2.28 17.60
CA ASP A 145 -20.11 -3.29 18.03
C ASP A 145 -19.47 -4.64 18.43
N LEU A 146 -18.23 -4.89 18.00
CA LEU A 146 -17.53 -6.16 18.18
C LEU A 146 -16.21 -5.98 18.92
N ILE A 147 -15.85 -6.99 19.71
CA ILE A 147 -14.54 -7.05 20.36
C ILE A 147 -13.62 -7.85 19.43
N ILE A 148 -12.71 -7.13 18.77
CA ILE A 148 -11.82 -7.65 17.75
C ILE A 148 -10.36 -7.60 18.24
N ILE A 149 -9.57 -8.64 17.93
CA ILE A 149 -8.11 -8.63 18.04
C ILE A 149 -7.51 -8.90 16.67
N ILE A 150 -6.38 -8.24 16.40
CA ILE A 150 -5.54 -8.48 15.23
C ILE A 150 -4.28 -9.22 15.67
N PRO A 151 -4.22 -10.57 15.56
CA PRO A 151 -3.02 -11.31 15.90
C PRO A 151 -1.92 -11.08 14.85
N PRO A 152 -0.64 -11.27 15.20
CA PRO A 152 0.43 -11.42 14.21
C PRO A 152 0.08 -12.53 13.21
N GLY A 153 0.16 -12.21 11.92
CA GLY A 153 -0.25 -13.08 10.81
C GLY A 153 -1.63 -12.76 10.23
N ALA A 154 -2.48 -11.97 10.91
CA ALA A 154 -3.67 -11.42 10.29
C ALA A 154 -3.28 -10.39 9.22
N ALA A 155 -3.78 -10.59 8.00
CA ALA A 155 -3.45 -9.76 6.85
C ALA A 155 -4.64 -8.89 6.41
N MET A 156 -4.31 -7.75 5.81
CA MET A 156 -5.24 -6.98 5.01
C MET A 156 -4.82 -7.09 3.56
N ASN A 157 -5.73 -7.54 2.71
CA ASN A 157 -5.46 -7.69 1.29
C ASN A 157 -6.30 -6.70 0.49
N PHE A 158 -5.72 -6.10 -0.54
CA PHE A 158 -6.46 -5.29 -1.50
C PHE A 158 -6.46 -5.94 -2.88
N HIS A 159 -7.58 -5.80 -3.57
CA HIS A 159 -7.77 -6.27 -4.94
C HIS A 159 -7.96 -5.07 -5.86
N TYR A 160 -6.92 -4.71 -6.61
CA TYR A 160 -6.99 -3.63 -7.61
C TYR A 160 -7.35 -4.21 -8.98
N GLY A 161 -8.36 -3.64 -9.65
CA GLY A 161 -8.84 -4.15 -10.94
C GLY A 161 -9.44 -3.08 -11.85
N HIS A 162 -10.06 -3.53 -12.95
CA HIS A 162 -10.76 -2.71 -13.92
C HIS A 162 -12.23 -3.14 -14.06
N GLY A 163 -12.93 -3.21 -12.92
CA GLY A 163 -14.30 -3.68 -12.84
C GLY A 163 -14.44 -5.12 -13.36
N LYS A 164 -15.25 -5.29 -14.42
CA LYS A 164 -15.49 -6.59 -15.05
C LYS A 164 -14.35 -7.01 -15.99
N GLU A 165 -13.57 -6.06 -16.49
CA GLU A 165 -12.56 -6.29 -17.51
C GLU A 165 -11.18 -6.59 -16.91
N TYR A 166 -10.28 -7.13 -17.74
CA TYR A 166 -8.87 -7.20 -17.38
C TYR A 166 -8.24 -5.80 -17.44
N ILE A 167 -7.33 -5.49 -16.51
CA ILE A 167 -6.45 -4.32 -16.65
C ILE A 167 -5.74 -4.38 -18.02
N PRO A 168 -5.79 -3.31 -18.83
CA PRO A 168 -5.11 -3.26 -20.12
C PRO A 168 -3.61 -3.59 -19.98
N PHE A 169 -3.08 -4.43 -20.87
CA PHE A 169 -1.74 -5.00 -20.73
C PHE A 169 -0.64 -3.95 -20.52
N ARG A 170 -0.62 -2.88 -21.31
CA ARG A 170 0.37 -1.80 -21.15
C ARG A 170 0.38 -1.23 -19.71
N LYS A 171 -0.80 -1.05 -19.11
CA LYS A 171 -0.95 -0.57 -17.73
C LYS A 171 -0.50 -1.63 -16.74
N LEU A 172 -0.92 -2.88 -16.92
CA LEU A 172 -0.50 -4.02 -16.10
C LEU A 172 1.03 -4.14 -16.04
N ARG A 173 1.71 -4.07 -17.19
CA ARG A 173 3.17 -4.13 -17.32
C ARG A 173 3.85 -3.01 -16.54
N ARG A 174 3.37 -1.77 -16.67
CA ARG A 174 3.91 -0.63 -15.93
C ARG A 174 3.64 -0.72 -14.43
N ILE A 175 2.47 -1.22 -14.02
CA ILE A 175 2.16 -1.47 -12.61
C ILE A 175 3.14 -2.49 -12.03
N ALA A 176 3.34 -3.64 -12.68
CA ALA A 176 4.33 -4.64 -12.23
C ALA A 176 5.74 -4.05 -12.11
N ALA A 177 6.16 -3.26 -13.11
CA ALA A 177 7.44 -2.56 -13.12
C ALA A 177 7.60 -1.62 -11.91
N LEU A 178 6.59 -0.80 -11.61
CA LEU A 178 6.63 0.08 -10.44
C LEU A 178 6.63 -0.73 -9.14
N LEU A 179 5.79 -1.77 -9.02
CA LEU A 179 5.68 -2.57 -7.81
C LEU A 179 6.99 -3.26 -7.43
N VAL A 180 7.77 -3.77 -8.40
CA VAL A 180 9.13 -4.28 -8.12
C VAL A 180 10.05 -3.20 -7.56
N ALA A 181 9.96 -1.97 -8.07
CA ALA A 181 10.81 -0.89 -7.60
C ALA A 181 10.41 -0.40 -6.20
N VAL A 182 9.12 -0.22 -5.92
CA VAL A 182 8.66 0.37 -4.66
C VAL A 182 8.57 -0.64 -3.51
N ASP A 183 8.65 -1.94 -3.80
CA ASP A 183 8.48 -3.01 -2.80
C ASP A 183 9.33 -2.83 -1.53
N PRO A 184 10.65 -2.51 -1.61
CA PRO A 184 11.47 -2.31 -0.42
C PRO A 184 11.07 -1.10 0.43
N LEU A 185 10.34 -0.14 -0.14
CA LEU A 185 9.84 1.03 0.57
C LEU A 185 8.46 0.73 1.16
N MET A 186 7.59 0.05 0.42
CA MET A 186 6.24 -0.28 0.89
C MET A 186 6.24 -1.08 2.20
N THR A 187 7.16 -2.03 2.33
CA THR A 187 7.35 -2.83 3.56
C THR A 187 7.68 -1.99 4.81
N GLN A 188 8.19 -0.76 4.63
CA GLN A 188 8.47 0.17 5.74
C GLN A 188 7.19 0.60 6.48
N LEU A 189 6.02 0.50 5.84
CA LEU A 189 4.71 0.77 6.45
C LEU A 189 4.22 -0.36 7.35
N HIS A 190 4.89 -1.51 7.33
CA HIS A 190 4.38 -2.75 7.93
C HIS A 190 5.24 -3.19 9.12
N PRO A 191 4.63 -3.87 10.11
CA PRO A 191 5.37 -4.42 11.25
C PRO A 191 6.30 -5.54 10.81
N GLU A 192 7.34 -5.80 11.60
CA GLU A 192 8.40 -6.76 11.26
C GLU A 192 7.87 -8.16 10.93
N TYR A 193 6.83 -8.63 11.62
CA TYR A 193 6.27 -9.96 11.38
C TYR A 193 5.70 -10.12 9.96
N ARG A 194 5.15 -9.06 9.34
CA ARG A 194 4.67 -9.12 7.95
C ARG A 194 5.81 -9.17 6.94
N ARG A 195 6.97 -8.63 7.29
CA ARG A 195 8.14 -8.59 6.39
C ARG A 195 8.82 -9.95 6.25
N ARG A 196 8.55 -10.87 7.18
CA ARG A 196 9.10 -12.24 7.20
C ARG A 196 8.04 -13.29 6.84
N ASP A 197 6.83 -12.85 6.51
CA ASP A 197 5.70 -13.75 6.31
C ASP A 197 5.77 -14.41 4.93
N ASN A 198 5.75 -15.75 4.91
CA ASN A 198 5.76 -16.53 3.68
C ASN A 198 4.45 -16.44 2.89
N THR A 199 3.41 -15.83 3.45
CA THR A 199 2.13 -15.56 2.78
C THR A 199 2.09 -14.21 2.04
N ALA A 200 3.19 -13.44 2.08
CA ALA A 200 3.35 -12.21 1.30
C ALA A 200 4.83 -11.92 1.00
N LEU A 201 5.50 -12.88 0.34
CA LEU A 201 6.91 -12.75 -0.01
C LEU A 201 7.16 -11.60 -0.98
N SER A 202 8.18 -10.79 -0.72
CA SER A 202 8.59 -9.68 -1.58
C SER A 202 8.82 -10.14 -3.03
N ASN A 203 8.12 -9.52 -3.98
CA ASN A 203 8.38 -9.77 -5.39
C ASN A 203 9.79 -9.28 -5.76
N ARG A 204 10.23 -8.14 -5.22
CA ARG A 204 11.58 -7.61 -5.46
C ARG A 204 12.70 -8.57 -5.07
N LEU A 205 12.52 -9.30 -3.97
CA LEU A 205 13.56 -10.20 -3.45
C LEU A 205 13.42 -11.63 -3.93
N TYR A 206 12.21 -12.13 -4.17
CA TYR A 206 11.99 -13.56 -4.35
C TYR A 206 11.20 -13.93 -5.61
N SER A 207 10.64 -12.97 -6.36
CA SER A 207 9.97 -13.33 -7.60
C SER A 207 10.95 -13.80 -8.67
N ARG A 208 10.49 -14.48 -9.72
CA ARG A 208 11.31 -15.01 -10.81
C ARG A 208 12.17 -13.94 -11.48
N ILE A 209 11.67 -12.70 -11.54
CA ILE A 209 12.48 -11.59 -12.04
C ILE A 209 13.67 -11.24 -11.13
N ALA A 210 13.54 -11.44 -9.82
CA ALA A 210 14.63 -11.26 -8.86
C ALA A 210 15.80 -12.23 -9.11
N HIS A 211 15.53 -13.40 -9.73
CA HIS A 211 16.55 -14.36 -10.16
C HIS A 211 17.17 -13.99 -11.53
N GLY A 212 16.83 -12.82 -12.09
CA GLY A 212 17.40 -12.35 -13.35
C GLY A 212 16.84 -13.05 -14.60
N ARG A 213 15.68 -13.70 -14.50
CA ARG A 213 15.05 -14.37 -15.65
C ARG A 213 14.70 -13.36 -16.75
N PRO A 214 15.18 -13.54 -17.99
CA PRO A 214 14.81 -12.65 -19.10
C PRO A 214 13.35 -12.82 -19.54
N ALA A 215 12.74 -11.72 -19.97
CA ALA A 215 11.35 -11.72 -20.45
C ALA A 215 11.16 -12.59 -21.71
N GLU A 216 12.08 -12.49 -22.67
CA GLU A 216 12.02 -13.26 -23.92
C GLU A 216 12.13 -14.77 -23.69
N LEU A 217 12.98 -15.20 -22.75
CA LEU A 217 13.10 -16.61 -22.40
C LEU A 217 11.83 -17.10 -21.70
N THR A 218 11.25 -16.29 -20.82
CA THR A 218 9.99 -16.61 -20.13
C THR A 218 8.84 -16.79 -21.12
N ALA A 219 8.69 -15.87 -22.07
CA ALA A 219 7.66 -15.94 -23.11
C ALA A 219 7.77 -17.23 -23.94
N ARG A 220 8.99 -17.58 -24.37
CA ARG A 220 9.26 -18.82 -25.13
C ARG A 220 8.93 -20.09 -24.34
N ILE A 221 9.30 -20.16 -23.06
CA ILE A 221 8.99 -21.31 -22.19
C ILE A 221 7.48 -21.48 -22.03
N LEU A 222 6.73 -20.38 -21.93
CA LEU A 222 5.28 -20.40 -21.84
C LEU A 222 4.58 -20.69 -23.18
N GLY A 223 5.30 -20.62 -24.31
CA GLY A 223 4.68 -20.59 -25.64
C GLY A 223 3.81 -19.35 -25.86
N ALA A 224 4.12 -18.24 -25.18
CA ALA A 224 3.39 -16.98 -25.24
C ALA A 224 4.10 -15.99 -26.18
N ASP A 225 4.28 -16.35 -27.44
CA ASP A 225 5.06 -15.54 -28.40
C ASP A 225 4.25 -14.38 -29.04
N TYR A 226 2.98 -14.24 -28.65
CA TYR A 226 2.10 -13.18 -29.15
C TYR A 226 2.40 -11.82 -28.50
N VAL A 227 2.07 -10.75 -29.23
CA VAL A 227 2.36 -9.36 -28.84
C VAL A 227 1.05 -8.62 -28.57
N GLU A 228 0.81 -8.26 -27.31
CA GLU A 228 -0.28 -7.37 -26.89
C GLU A 228 0.13 -5.90 -26.95
N ALA A 229 1.40 -5.61 -26.65
CA ALA A 229 2.00 -4.28 -26.83
C ALA A 229 3.52 -4.38 -27.02
N GLU A 230 4.07 -3.43 -27.78
CA GLU A 230 5.51 -3.32 -27.99
C GLU A 230 6.26 -3.05 -26.66
N PRO A 231 7.49 -3.56 -26.52
CA PRO A 231 8.37 -3.26 -25.39
C PRO A 231 8.52 -1.75 -25.14
N GLU A 232 8.66 -1.38 -23.87
CA GLU A 232 8.98 -0.01 -23.47
C GLU A 232 10.44 0.09 -23.06
N VAL A 233 11.15 1.08 -23.60
CA VAL A 233 12.56 1.32 -23.32
C VAL A 233 12.70 2.66 -22.62
N PRO A 234 13.01 2.69 -21.32
CA PRO A 234 13.28 3.93 -20.63
C PRO A 234 14.47 4.66 -21.24
N VAL A 235 14.38 5.98 -21.32
CA VAL A 235 15.50 6.83 -21.74
C VAL A 235 16.71 6.57 -20.84
N ARG A 236 17.91 6.52 -21.42
CA ARG A 236 19.16 6.40 -20.67
C ARG A 236 19.33 7.62 -19.75
N ARG A 237 18.96 7.45 -18.49
CA ARG A 237 19.23 8.41 -17.41
C ARG A 237 20.36 7.88 -16.53
N ARG A 238 21.24 8.77 -16.09
CA ARG A 238 22.24 8.45 -15.06
C ARG A 238 21.51 8.19 -13.74
N ARG A 239 22.02 7.24 -12.94
CA ARG A 239 21.54 7.05 -11.57
C ARG A 239 21.68 8.39 -10.82
N PRO A 240 20.67 8.80 -10.03
CA PRO A 240 20.78 10.01 -9.24
C PRO A 240 21.94 9.84 -8.25
N ILE A 241 22.71 10.91 -8.06
CA ILE A 241 23.72 10.97 -7.02
C ILE A 241 23.00 11.40 -5.74
N PRO A 242 23.08 10.64 -4.64
CA PRO A 242 22.45 11.03 -3.39
C PRO A 242 22.92 12.41 -2.93
N ILE A 243 22.01 13.38 -2.89
CA ILE A 243 22.24 14.70 -2.33
C ILE A 243 21.73 14.71 -0.88
N PRO A 244 22.42 15.37 0.06
CA PRO A 244 21.90 15.57 1.41
C PRO A 244 20.51 16.22 1.39
N ARG A 245 19.48 15.52 1.89
CA ARG A 245 18.11 16.04 2.05
C ARG A 245 17.81 16.30 3.53
N PRO A 246 16.94 17.27 3.88
CA PRO A 246 16.57 17.54 5.27
C PRO A 246 15.99 16.29 5.94
N PHE A 247 16.58 15.82 7.05
CA PHE A 247 16.31 14.47 7.60
C PHE A 247 14.83 14.09 7.75
N ARG A 248 13.96 15.05 8.12
CA ARG A 248 12.53 14.82 8.41
C ARG A 248 11.56 15.62 7.52
N ARG A 249 11.96 16.80 7.05
CA ARG A 249 11.15 17.63 6.16
C ARG A 249 11.18 17.02 4.75
N ARG A 250 10.01 16.60 4.27
CA ARG A 250 9.84 15.96 2.95
C ARG A 250 9.34 16.98 1.93
N THR A 251 8.29 17.72 2.30
CA THR A 251 7.75 18.86 1.54
C THR A 251 7.47 20.04 2.48
N PRO A 252 7.14 21.25 1.98
CA PRO A 252 6.91 22.41 2.84
C PRO A 252 5.91 22.16 3.99
N ASN A 253 4.91 21.31 3.77
CA ASN A 253 3.80 21.06 4.71
C ASN A 253 3.79 19.62 5.26
N PHE A 254 4.88 18.87 5.10
CA PHE A 254 4.96 17.50 5.57
C PHE A 254 6.31 17.19 6.20
N ILE A 255 6.26 16.84 7.48
CA ILE A 255 7.40 16.42 8.29
C ILE A 255 7.10 15.02 8.80
N ALA A 256 7.96 14.07 8.46
CA ALA A 256 7.90 12.73 9.01
C ALA A 256 8.63 12.69 10.37
N PRO A 257 8.10 12.02 11.39
CA PRO A 257 8.79 11.87 12.68
C PRO A 257 10.05 10.99 12.56
N PHE A 258 10.15 10.21 11.49
CA PHE A 258 11.27 9.30 11.22
C PHE A 258 12.36 10.00 10.41
N ARG A 259 13.62 9.79 10.80
CA ARG A 259 14.76 10.22 9.97
C ARG A 259 14.85 9.31 8.74
N ARG A 260 15.28 9.85 7.60
CA ARG A 260 15.65 8.98 6.47
C ARG A 260 16.70 7.96 6.93
N GLY A 261 16.56 6.71 6.49
CA GLY A 261 17.39 5.59 6.89
C GLY A 261 17.03 4.95 8.24
N GLN A 262 16.07 5.51 9.00
CA GLN A 262 15.58 4.89 10.24
C GLN A 262 14.64 3.71 9.97
N LEU A 263 13.91 3.76 8.86
CA LEU A 263 12.98 2.72 8.47
C LEU A 263 13.72 1.64 7.68
N THR A 264 13.47 0.38 8.04
CA THR A 264 14.12 -0.79 7.44
C THR A 264 13.20 -1.46 6.43
N GLY A 265 13.80 -2.03 5.38
CA GLY A 265 13.11 -2.81 4.36
C GLY A 265 12.84 -4.25 4.78
N TYR A 266 12.73 -5.14 3.79
CA TYR A 266 12.65 -6.59 4.00
C TYR A 266 13.98 -7.17 4.48
N PRO A 267 13.98 -8.14 5.41
CA PRO A 267 15.13 -9.00 5.62
C PRO A 267 15.27 -9.95 4.44
N PHE A 268 16.42 -9.95 3.78
CA PHE A 268 16.73 -10.93 2.74
C PHE A 268 17.10 -12.27 3.36
N SER A 269 16.51 -13.35 2.85
CA SER A 269 16.82 -14.73 3.23
C SER A 269 17.34 -15.49 2.02
N THR A 270 18.64 -15.82 2.03
CA THR A 270 19.25 -16.67 1.01
C THR A 270 18.63 -18.06 0.97
N GLU A 271 18.16 -18.57 2.12
CA GLU A 271 17.46 -19.87 2.20
C GLU A 271 16.14 -19.84 1.43
N VAL A 272 15.31 -18.81 1.66
CA VAL A 272 14.03 -18.64 0.95
C VAL A 272 14.28 -18.41 -0.55
N PHE A 273 15.29 -17.60 -0.88
CA PHE A 273 15.67 -17.36 -2.27
C PHE A 273 16.04 -18.66 -3.00
N ARG A 274 16.92 -19.49 -2.41
CA ARG A 274 17.30 -20.80 -2.99
C ARG A 274 16.18 -21.84 -2.96
N GLY A 275 15.20 -21.65 -2.09
CA GLY A 275 14.03 -22.50 -1.95
C GLY A 275 12.91 -22.19 -2.94
N SER A 276 13.10 -21.23 -3.87
CA SER A 276 12.08 -20.83 -4.84
C SER A 276 11.72 -21.97 -5.81
N GLY A 277 12.69 -22.85 -6.08
CA GLY A 277 12.57 -23.98 -7.01
C GLY A 277 12.80 -23.58 -8.47
N TYR A 278 13.37 -22.40 -8.71
CA TYR A 278 13.76 -21.96 -10.04
C TYR A 278 15.09 -22.59 -10.46
N ALA A 279 15.27 -22.81 -11.77
CA ALA A 279 16.49 -23.44 -12.29
C ALA A 279 17.74 -22.54 -12.09
N GLU A 280 17.51 -21.23 -12.01
CA GLU A 280 18.47 -20.15 -11.76
C GLU A 280 19.10 -20.21 -10.37
N ASP A 281 18.46 -20.91 -9.43
CA ASP A 281 18.92 -21.06 -8.05
C ASP A 281 20.26 -21.82 -7.93
N ASN A 282 20.71 -22.46 -9.02
CA ASN A 282 21.96 -23.22 -9.09
C ASN A 282 23.19 -22.39 -9.50
N THR A 283 23.05 -21.07 -9.62
CA THR A 283 24.18 -20.18 -9.97
C THR A 283 24.93 -19.71 -8.72
N ASP A 284 26.24 -19.48 -8.83
CA ASP A 284 27.09 -18.99 -7.73
C ASP A 284 26.79 -17.53 -7.32
N ASP A 285 25.76 -16.89 -7.89
CA ASP A 285 25.37 -15.51 -7.57
C ASP A 285 24.37 -15.50 -6.41
N PHE A 286 24.68 -14.75 -5.35
CA PHE A 286 24.12 -14.97 -4.00
C PHE A 286 22.91 -14.11 -3.64
N GLY A 287 22.36 -13.32 -4.58
CA GLY A 287 21.29 -12.37 -4.28
C GLY A 287 20.43 -11.96 -5.47
N PRO A 288 19.35 -11.21 -5.20
CA PRO A 288 18.44 -10.79 -6.22
C PRO A 288 19.06 -9.70 -7.11
N VAL A 289 18.77 -9.73 -8.41
CA VAL A 289 19.24 -8.70 -9.36
C VAL A 289 18.82 -7.30 -8.92
N GLU A 290 19.59 -6.27 -9.28
CA GLU A 290 19.24 -4.89 -8.92
C GLU A 290 17.89 -4.44 -9.53
N ILE A 291 17.24 -3.46 -8.90
CA ILE A 291 15.95 -2.89 -9.34
C ILE A 291 15.96 -2.47 -10.82
N PRO A 292 16.90 -1.65 -11.33
CA PRO A 292 16.76 -1.14 -12.70
C PRO A 292 16.85 -2.23 -13.78
N PRO A 293 17.78 -3.21 -13.74
CA PRO A 293 17.74 -4.36 -14.64
C PRO A 293 16.42 -5.15 -14.57
N ALA A 294 15.93 -5.49 -13.37
CA ALA A 294 14.67 -6.21 -13.18
C ALA A 294 13.48 -5.49 -13.82
N VAL A 295 13.38 -4.18 -13.57
CA VAL A 295 12.29 -3.36 -14.12
C VAL A 295 12.37 -3.28 -15.65
N ARG A 296 13.58 -3.20 -16.23
CA ARG A 296 13.72 -3.21 -17.70
C ARG A 296 13.17 -4.49 -18.30
N GLU A 297 13.47 -5.65 -17.74
CA GLU A 297 12.93 -6.92 -18.22
C GLU A 297 11.40 -6.94 -18.17
N ILE A 298 10.78 -6.44 -17.09
CA ILE A 298 9.31 -6.32 -17.03
C ILE A 298 8.78 -5.41 -18.16
N LEU A 299 9.44 -4.27 -18.41
CA LEU A 299 9.06 -3.36 -19.49
C LEU A 299 9.30 -3.96 -20.89
N GLN A 300 10.18 -4.97 -21.02
CA GLN A 300 10.39 -5.73 -22.25
C GLN A 300 9.31 -6.79 -22.53
N CYS A 301 8.51 -7.19 -21.54
CA CYS A 301 7.42 -8.14 -21.74
C CYS A 301 6.44 -7.66 -22.83
N ARG A 302 5.96 -8.59 -23.65
CA ARG A 302 5.04 -8.32 -24.77
C ARG A 302 3.60 -8.77 -24.53
N ASN A 303 3.34 -9.52 -23.46
CA ASN A 303 2.01 -10.01 -23.09
C ASN A 303 1.87 -10.20 -21.57
N ALA A 304 0.62 -10.28 -21.10
CA ALA A 304 0.29 -10.36 -19.68
C ALA A 304 0.80 -11.64 -18.99
N PRO A 305 0.71 -12.85 -19.59
CA PRO A 305 1.27 -14.07 -19.02
C PRO A 305 2.75 -13.99 -18.68
N THR A 306 3.55 -13.37 -19.54
CA THR A 306 4.99 -13.21 -19.30
C THR A 306 5.24 -12.32 -18.08
N VAL A 307 4.51 -11.20 -17.93
CA VAL A 307 4.59 -10.34 -16.74
C VAL A 307 4.19 -11.11 -15.49
N ALA A 308 3.06 -11.83 -15.54
CA ALA A 308 2.55 -12.58 -14.40
C ALA A 308 3.55 -13.64 -13.93
N GLU A 309 4.16 -14.38 -14.86
CA GLU A 309 5.15 -15.42 -14.55
C GLU A 309 6.44 -14.84 -13.97
N LEU A 310 6.92 -13.70 -14.48
CA LEU A 310 8.08 -13.02 -13.90
C LEU A 310 7.82 -12.53 -12.46
N MET A 311 6.57 -12.20 -12.13
CA MET A 311 6.18 -11.71 -10.81
C MET A 311 5.92 -12.82 -9.77
N ARG A 312 6.00 -14.10 -10.13
CA ARG A 312 5.77 -15.23 -9.20
C ARG A 312 7.00 -15.55 -8.35
N TYR A 313 6.82 -15.96 -7.10
CA TYR A 313 7.89 -16.51 -6.27
C TYR A 313 8.15 -17.99 -6.55
N SER A 314 7.13 -18.79 -6.86
CA SER A 314 7.31 -20.22 -7.10
C SER A 314 6.52 -20.71 -8.31
N PRO A 315 7.03 -21.72 -9.06
CA PRO A 315 6.24 -22.38 -10.08
C PRO A 315 5.05 -23.17 -9.49
N GLN A 316 5.03 -23.39 -8.16
CA GLN A 316 3.96 -24.09 -7.49
C GLN A 316 2.62 -23.31 -7.50
N PRO A 317 1.46 -24.00 -7.41
CA PRO A 317 0.14 -23.35 -7.51
C PRO A 317 -0.20 -22.43 -6.33
N ASP A 318 0.36 -22.71 -5.16
CA ASP A 318 0.05 -22.03 -3.89
C ASP A 318 1.00 -20.85 -3.60
N ASP A 319 1.54 -20.24 -4.65
CA ASP A 319 2.41 -19.09 -4.53
C ASP A 319 1.70 -17.88 -3.88
N ARG A 320 2.37 -17.27 -2.89
CA ARG A 320 1.87 -16.16 -2.08
C ARG A 320 2.81 -14.95 -2.05
N PRO A 321 3.02 -14.28 -3.20
CA PRO A 321 3.83 -13.07 -3.24
C PRO A 321 3.08 -11.87 -2.62
N ALA A 322 3.82 -10.81 -2.29
CA ALA A 322 3.30 -9.54 -1.81
C ALA A 322 2.35 -8.88 -2.83
N TYR A 323 2.63 -9.05 -4.13
CA TYR A 323 1.76 -8.65 -5.23
C TYR A 323 1.50 -9.85 -6.14
N SER A 324 0.26 -10.32 -6.14
CA SER A 324 -0.16 -11.49 -6.92
C SER A 324 -0.80 -11.06 -8.23
N PHE A 325 -0.18 -11.51 -9.32
CA PHE A 325 -0.66 -11.38 -10.70
C PHE A 325 -1.32 -12.67 -11.19
N GLN A 326 -1.81 -13.51 -10.27
CA GLN A 326 -2.29 -14.86 -10.59
C GLN A 326 -3.41 -14.88 -11.64
N ALA A 327 -4.25 -13.84 -11.71
CA ALA A 327 -5.30 -13.72 -12.72
C ALA A 327 -4.76 -13.64 -14.17
N TYR A 328 -3.49 -13.28 -14.32
CA TYR A 328 -2.83 -13.02 -15.58
C TYR A 328 -1.84 -14.12 -15.99
N THR A 329 -1.71 -15.21 -15.22
CA THR A 329 -0.86 -16.35 -15.60
C THR A 329 -1.40 -17.03 -16.86
N PHE A 330 -0.53 -17.69 -17.62
CA PHE A 330 -0.86 -18.30 -18.91
C PHE A 330 -2.13 -19.18 -18.90
N ASP A 331 -2.32 -20.00 -17.87
CA ASP A 331 -3.48 -20.91 -17.78
C ASP A 331 -4.79 -20.22 -17.40
N ARG A 332 -4.72 -18.97 -16.94
CA ARG A 332 -5.84 -18.23 -16.34
C ARG A 332 -6.28 -17.07 -17.20
N TYR A 333 -5.32 -16.34 -17.76
CA TYR A 333 -5.55 -15.13 -18.52
C TYR A 333 -6.44 -15.41 -19.74
N GLN A 334 -7.60 -14.74 -19.80
CA GLN A 334 -8.63 -14.89 -20.83
C GLN A 334 -9.23 -16.30 -21.00
N ARG A 335 -8.82 -17.29 -20.18
CA ARG A 335 -9.26 -18.69 -20.27
C ARG A 335 -10.22 -19.10 -19.16
N ALA A 336 -10.11 -18.47 -17.99
CA ALA A 336 -10.92 -18.81 -16.82
C ALA A 336 -12.03 -17.78 -16.57
N ALA A 337 -13.28 -18.21 -16.63
CA ALA A 337 -14.45 -17.34 -16.44
C ALA A 337 -14.60 -16.81 -14.99
N GLN A 338 -14.08 -17.55 -14.00
CA GLN A 338 -14.32 -17.27 -12.57
C GLN A 338 -13.13 -16.65 -11.82
N ASN A 339 -12.01 -16.35 -12.49
CA ASN A 339 -10.86 -15.75 -11.84
C ASN A 339 -11.06 -14.24 -11.60
N LYS A 340 -10.86 -13.78 -10.36
CA LYS A 340 -10.84 -12.34 -10.01
C LYS A 340 -9.81 -11.65 -10.89
N ARG A 341 -10.23 -10.75 -11.78
CA ARG A 341 -9.35 -10.07 -12.76
C ARG A 341 -8.60 -8.89 -12.12
N THR A 342 -7.86 -9.17 -11.05
CA THR A 342 -7.25 -8.16 -10.18
C THR A 342 -5.78 -8.45 -9.92
N ILE A 343 -5.02 -7.42 -9.55
CA ILE A 343 -3.76 -7.56 -8.82
C ILE A 343 -4.11 -7.59 -7.34
N GLU A 344 -3.68 -8.63 -6.63
CA GLU A 344 -3.90 -8.74 -5.19
C GLU A 344 -2.65 -8.28 -4.43
N PHE A 345 -2.81 -7.28 -3.57
CA PHE A 345 -1.81 -6.75 -2.67
C PHE A 345 -1.97 -7.44 -1.32
N ARG A 346 -0.94 -8.14 -0.86
CA ARG A 346 -0.99 -8.98 0.35
C ARG A 346 -0.13 -8.46 1.49
N GLN A 347 0.85 -7.60 1.24
CA GLN A 347 1.89 -7.21 2.22
C GLN A 347 1.40 -6.56 3.53
N MET A 348 0.16 -6.04 3.58
CA MET A 348 -0.29 -5.24 4.70
C MET A 348 -0.65 -6.09 5.92
N ALA A 349 -0.28 -5.59 7.10
CA ALA A 349 -0.85 -6.07 8.35
C ALA A 349 -2.33 -5.68 8.40
N SER A 350 -3.16 -6.57 8.94
CA SER A 350 -4.55 -6.21 9.19
C SER A 350 -4.66 -5.08 10.21
N THR A 351 -5.70 -4.27 10.09
CA THR A 351 -6.05 -3.18 11.01
C THR A 351 -7.55 -2.95 10.91
N PHE A 352 -8.14 -2.56 12.03
CA PHE A 352 -9.54 -2.11 12.07
C PHE A 352 -9.63 -0.63 12.42
N GLU A 353 -8.53 0.12 12.30
CA GLU A 353 -8.58 1.59 12.29
C GLU A 353 -9.10 2.06 10.93
N PRO A 354 -10.33 2.62 10.84
CA PRO A 354 -10.98 2.87 9.55
C PRO A 354 -10.19 3.82 8.65
N ARG A 355 -9.48 4.79 9.23
CA ARG A 355 -8.66 5.73 8.47
C ARG A 355 -7.42 5.08 7.87
N GLU A 356 -6.81 4.13 8.59
CA GLU A 356 -5.64 3.39 8.09
C GLU A 356 -6.02 2.46 6.95
N VAL A 357 -7.16 1.77 7.04
CA VAL A 357 -7.66 0.91 5.95
C VAL A 357 -7.84 1.74 4.67
N VAL A 358 -8.53 2.87 4.76
CA VAL A 358 -8.73 3.75 3.59
C VAL A 358 -7.40 4.29 3.06
N ALA A 359 -6.51 4.77 3.93
CA ALA A 359 -5.22 5.30 3.51
C ALA A 359 -4.37 4.26 2.77
N HIS A 360 -4.34 2.99 3.23
CA HIS A 360 -3.66 1.93 2.51
C HIS A 360 -4.29 1.67 1.13
N GLY A 361 -5.62 1.69 1.03
CA GLY A 361 -6.34 1.55 -0.23
C GLY A 361 -6.03 2.67 -1.23
N GLU A 362 -6.02 3.92 -0.77
CA GLU A 362 -5.70 5.10 -1.58
C GLU A 362 -4.24 5.08 -2.08
N VAL A 363 -3.29 4.67 -1.23
CA VAL A 363 -1.89 4.46 -1.64
C VAL A 363 -1.78 3.44 -2.76
N ILE A 364 -2.46 2.30 -2.64
CA ILE A 364 -2.46 1.24 -3.66
C ILE A 364 -3.05 1.73 -4.98
N VAL A 365 -4.20 2.40 -4.92
CA VAL A 365 -4.84 2.95 -6.12
C VAL A 365 -3.93 3.95 -6.80
N ARG A 366 -3.35 4.89 -6.04
CA ARG A 366 -2.48 5.93 -6.58
C ARG A 366 -1.19 5.38 -7.18
N LEU A 367 -0.58 4.35 -6.57
CA LEU A 367 0.57 3.64 -7.16
C LEU A 367 0.20 3.06 -8.53
N CYS A 368 -0.92 2.36 -8.61
CA CYS A 368 -1.37 1.74 -9.86
C CYS A 368 -1.73 2.77 -10.94
N GLU A 369 -2.44 3.84 -10.57
CA GLU A 369 -2.79 4.93 -11.48
C GLU A 369 -1.57 5.70 -11.97
N PHE A 370 -0.63 6.03 -11.07
CA PHE A 370 0.62 6.66 -11.45
C PHE A 370 1.39 5.78 -12.43
N ALA A 371 1.55 4.49 -12.14
CA ALA A 371 2.22 3.56 -13.06
C ALA A 371 1.51 3.48 -14.42
N ALA A 372 0.18 3.44 -14.42
CA ALA A 372 -0.62 3.31 -15.63
C ALA A 372 -0.53 4.54 -16.54
N GLU A 373 -0.58 5.75 -15.97
CA GLU A 373 -0.75 7.00 -16.73
C GLU A 373 0.51 7.85 -16.87
N ALA A 374 1.47 7.74 -15.95
CA ALA A 374 2.63 8.63 -15.96
C ALA A 374 3.47 8.48 -17.25
N PRO A 375 4.13 9.56 -17.71
CA PRO A 375 5.20 9.44 -18.70
C PRO A 375 6.23 8.41 -18.26
N LEU A 376 6.79 7.65 -19.21
CA LEU A 376 7.75 6.58 -18.88
C LEU A 376 8.98 7.15 -18.15
N GLU A 377 9.34 8.39 -18.44
CA GLU A 377 10.42 9.14 -17.82
C GLU A 377 10.21 9.40 -16.33
N GLU A 378 8.97 9.70 -15.93
CA GLU A 378 8.61 9.94 -14.53
C GLU A 378 8.52 8.62 -13.76
N LEU A 379 7.94 7.57 -14.35
CA LEU A 379 7.98 6.22 -13.79
C LEU A 379 9.44 5.79 -13.58
N TRP A 380 10.29 5.97 -14.59
CA TRP A 380 11.69 5.57 -14.53
C TRP A 380 12.50 6.38 -13.51
N LYS A 381 12.15 7.66 -13.28
CA LYS A 381 12.74 8.45 -12.20
C LYS A 381 12.48 7.81 -10.83
N ILE A 382 11.23 7.47 -10.53
CA ILE A 382 10.87 6.78 -9.27
C ILE A 382 11.61 5.45 -9.14
N VAL A 383 11.73 4.68 -10.23
CA VAL A 383 12.49 3.42 -10.24
C VAL A 383 13.95 3.64 -9.83
N LEU A 384 14.60 4.69 -10.35
CA LEU A 384 15.98 5.02 -10.00
C LEU A 384 16.10 5.52 -8.56
N ASP A 385 15.15 6.31 -8.08
CA ASP A 385 15.12 6.79 -6.70
C ASP A 385 14.94 5.64 -5.70
N CYS A 386 14.06 4.69 -5.99
CA CYS A 386 13.90 3.47 -5.20
C CYS A 386 15.17 2.59 -5.21
N ALA A 387 15.83 2.44 -6.36
CA ALA A 387 17.08 1.68 -6.48
C ALA A 387 18.21 2.28 -5.63
N VAL A 388 18.29 3.60 -5.57
CA VAL A 388 19.25 4.29 -4.70
C VAL A 388 18.80 4.21 -3.24
N GLY A 389 17.51 4.37 -2.95
CA GLY A 389 16.94 4.28 -1.60
C GLY A 389 17.12 2.91 -0.94
N GLU A 390 17.02 1.82 -1.71
CA GLU A 390 17.27 0.45 -1.23
C GLU A 390 18.69 0.29 -0.67
N ASN A 391 19.69 0.88 -1.33
CA ASN A 391 21.10 0.82 -0.92
C ASN A 391 21.50 1.94 0.05
N HIS A 392 20.80 3.07 -0.02
CA HIS A 392 21.06 4.28 0.75
C HIS A 392 19.76 4.82 1.32
N GLY A 393 19.28 4.23 2.43
CA GLY A 393 18.00 4.62 3.06
C GLY A 393 17.91 6.10 3.46
N THR A 394 19.03 6.82 3.51
CA THR A 394 19.09 8.28 3.73
C THR A 394 18.66 9.11 2.52
N TRP A 395 18.55 8.52 1.32
CA TRP A 395 18.21 9.20 0.07
C TRP A 395 16.69 9.34 -0.13
N PHE A 396 15.99 8.20 -0.13
CA PHE A 396 14.60 8.10 -0.54
C PHE A 396 13.92 6.98 0.25
N ASP A 397 12.95 7.34 1.08
CA ASP A 397 12.15 6.40 1.88
C ASP A 397 10.68 6.39 1.46
N ILE A 398 9.86 5.60 2.15
CA ILE A 398 8.43 5.51 1.85
C ILE A 398 7.71 6.86 1.94
N PHE A 399 8.12 7.75 2.84
CA PHE A 399 7.46 9.05 2.99
C PHE A 399 7.89 10.06 1.93
N ASP A 400 9.08 9.88 1.33
CA ASP A 400 9.44 10.57 0.09
C ASP A 400 8.57 10.07 -1.09
N LEU A 401 8.41 8.74 -1.23
CA LEU A 401 7.56 8.17 -2.27
C LEU A 401 6.10 8.65 -2.17
N LEU A 402 5.51 8.60 -0.96
CA LEU A 402 4.14 9.09 -0.76
C LEU A 402 4.01 10.58 -1.06
N ALA A 403 5.04 11.38 -0.72
CA ALA A 403 5.03 12.80 -1.06
C ALA A 403 5.11 13.05 -2.57
N ASP A 404 5.97 12.32 -3.29
CA ASP A 404 6.11 12.42 -4.75
C ASP A 404 4.85 11.93 -5.49
N LEU A 405 4.06 11.06 -4.86
CA LEU A 405 2.75 10.60 -5.37
C LEU A 405 1.57 11.48 -4.92
N GLU A 406 1.84 12.59 -4.22
CA GLU A 406 0.85 13.55 -3.71
C GLU A 406 -0.06 12.99 -2.60
N LEU A 407 0.40 11.95 -1.88
CA LEU A 407 -0.34 11.23 -0.84
C LEU A 407 -0.01 11.74 0.59
N ILE A 408 0.00 13.06 0.78
CA ILE A 408 0.42 13.66 2.05
C ILE A 408 -0.58 13.36 3.18
N SER A 409 -1.87 13.28 2.88
CA SER A 409 -2.92 12.99 3.87
C SER A 409 -2.78 11.55 4.38
N GLU A 410 -2.55 10.62 3.46
CA GLU A 410 -2.38 9.19 3.73
C GLU A 410 -1.06 8.96 4.46
N ALA A 411 0.01 9.64 4.05
CA ALA A 411 1.31 9.62 4.74
C ALA A 411 1.19 10.06 6.22
N ARG A 412 0.38 11.08 6.51
CA ARG A 412 0.12 11.53 7.89
C ARG A 412 -0.64 10.50 8.71
N ILE A 413 -1.54 9.73 8.10
CA ILE A 413 -2.25 8.65 8.79
C ILE A 413 -1.28 7.49 9.04
N LEU A 414 -0.55 7.06 8.00
CA LEU A 414 0.26 5.85 8.04
C LEU A 414 1.53 5.99 8.90
N GLN A 415 2.06 7.20 9.11
CA GLN A 415 3.14 7.39 10.11
C GLN A 415 2.71 7.04 11.53
N HIS A 416 1.42 7.20 11.90
CA HIS A 416 0.91 6.76 13.20
C HIS A 416 0.92 5.24 13.30
N SER A 417 0.54 4.54 12.23
CA SER A 417 0.59 3.08 12.15
C SER A 417 2.02 2.57 12.31
N VAL A 418 2.98 3.17 11.58
CA VAL A 418 4.41 2.84 11.69
C VAL A 418 4.94 3.07 13.10
N ALA A 419 4.59 4.20 13.73
CA ALA A 419 5.02 4.48 15.10
C ALA A 419 4.45 3.48 16.09
N ARG A 420 3.17 3.14 15.97
CA ARG A 420 2.50 2.12 16.81
C ARG A 420 3.20 0.76 16.72
N PHE A 421 3.57 0.30 15.52
CA PHE A 421 4.30 -0.95 15.36
C PHE A 421 5.69 -0.96 16.02
N ARG A 422 6.26 0.22 16.25
CA ARG A 422 7.57 0.42 16.87
C ARG A 422 7.49 0.74 18.37
N GLY A 423 6.27 0.83 18.93
CA GLY A 423 6.08 1.32 20.30
C GLY A 423 6.45 2.80 20.47
N GLU A 424 6.49 3.56 19.37
CA GLU A 424 6.80 4.98 19.34
C GLU A 424 5.49 5.82 19.27
N THR A 425 5.54 7.06 19.74
CA THR A 425 4.40 8.00 19.62
C THR A 425 4.72 9.11 18.61
N VAL A 426 3.81 9.39 17.69
CA VAL A 426 3.90 10.58 16.82
C VAL A 426 3.25 11.76 17.55
N PRO A 427 3.95 12.89 17.74
CA PRO A 427 3.34 14.10 18.29
C PRO A 427 2.11 14.53 17.47
N LYS A 428 1.00 14.90 18.14
CA LYS A 428 -0.22 15.40 17.48
C LYS A 428 0.03 16.64 16.61
N GLU A 429 1.05 17.42 16.98
CA GLU A 429 1.56 18.56 16.21
C GLU A 429 3.07 18.37 16.04
N LEU A 430 3.51 17.89 14.88
CA LEU A 430 4.85 18.20 14.43
C LEU A 430 4.84 19.69 14.10
N LYS A 431 5.28 20.52 15.06
CA LYS A 431 5.55 21.95 14.79
C LYS A 431 6.38 21.98 13.52
N SER A 432 5.85 22.60 12.47
CA SER A 432 6.63 22.81 11.26
C SER A 432 7.92 23.50 11.69
N ASP A 433 9.08 23.08 11.16
CA ASP A 433 10.38 23.73 11.41
C ASP A 433 10.40 25.22 10.99
N THR A 434 9.26 25.79 10.61
CA THR A 434 8.99 27.21 10.78
C THR A 434 8.87 27.52 12.28
N ASN A 435 10.01 27.54 12.98
CA ASN A 435 10.12 28.43 14.11
C ASN A 435 9.91 29.83 13.54
N PHE A 436 8.69 30.34 13.67
CA PHE A 436 8.32 31.72 13.38
C PHE A 436 9.09 32.70 14.30
N SER A 437 10.01 32.23 15.14
CA SER A 437 10.97 33.04 15.89
C SER A 437 12.23 33.41 15.09
N ASP A 438 12.45 32.84 13.90
CA ASP A 438 13.56 33.24 13.01
C ASP A 438 13.25 34.53 12.20
N TRP A 439 12.17 35.24 12.52
CA TRP A 439 11.94 36.61 11.99
C TRP A 439 13.05 37.57 12.38
N HIS A 440 13.75 37.36 13.49
CA HIS A 440 14.93 38.17 13.83
C HIS A 440 16.02 38.04 12.78
N ARG A 441 16.20 36.88 12.13
CA ARG A 441 17.16 36.73 11.02
C ARG A 441 16.72 37.39 9.72
N VAL A 442 15.40 37.46 9.48
CA VAL A 442 14.83 38.20 8.32
C VAL A 442 14.93 39.70 8.56
N PHE A 443 14.67 40.17 9.78
CA PHE A 443 14.89 41.57 10.17
C PHE A 443 16.39 41.92 10.14
N ASP A 444 17.29 41.06 10.61
CA ASP A 444 18.74 41.28 10.53
C ASP A 444 19.21 41.35 9.07
N TRP A 445 18.67 40.52 8.17
CA TRP A 445 18.94 40.59 6.73
C TRP A 445 18.40 41.85 6.07
N VAL A 446 17.20 42.29 6.46
CA VAL A 446 16.60 43.55 5.98
C VAL A 446 17.36 44.75 6.55
N SER A 447 17.83 44.69 7.79
CA SER A 447 18.70 45.71 8.41
C SER A 447 20.10 45.75 7.79
N LEU A 448 20.63 44.62 7.33
CA LEU A 448 21.86 44.54 6.52
C LEU A 448 21.67 45.10 5.10
N LEU A 449 20.49 44.92 4.51
CA LEU A 449 20.10 45.54 3.23
C LEU A 449 19.81 47.04 3.35
N ILE A 450 19.46 47.51 4.55
CA ILE A 450 19.28 48.93 4.91
C ILE A 450 20.55 49.45 5.62
N GLY A 451 21.71 48.79 5.44
CA GLY A 451 22.96 49.14 6.08
C GLY A 451 23.35 50.61 5.84
N ALA A 452 23.24 51.41 6.90
CA ALA A 452 24.05 52.61 7.06
C ALA A 452 25.51 52.16 7.13
N ASN A 453 26.36 52.69 6.25
CA ASN A 453 27.80 52.48 6.36
C ASN A 453 28.33 53.28 7.56
N GLU A 454 29.48 52.88 8.11
CA GLU A 454 30.11 53.46 9.33
C GLU A 454 30.42 54.98 9.26
N GLU A 455 30.12 55.65 8.14
CA GLU A 455 30.33 57.09 7.93
C GLU A 455 29.02 57.92 7.94
N GLY A 456 27.86 57.34 8.25
CA GLY A 456 26.64 58.12 8.52
C GLY A 456 26.00 58.83 7.32
N VAL A 457 26.28 58.39 6.09
CA VAL A 457 25.65 58.95 4.88
C VAL A 457 24.38 58.16 4.53
N SER A 458 23.24 58.85 4.50
CA SER A 458 21.95 58.27 4.18
C SER A 458 21.81 58.05 2.67
N TRP A 459 21.37 56.85 2.26
CA TRP A 459 21.09 56.49 0.85
C TRP A 459 19.84 57.22 0.26
N PHE A 460 19.24 58.16 0.99
CA PHE A 460 17.94 58.74 0.64
C PHE A 460 17.97 59.75 -0.51
N ASP A 461 19.14 60.27 -0.90
CA ASP A 461 19.19 61.43 -1.83
C ASP A 461 19.37 61.08 -3.31
N GLU A 462 19.66 59.82 -3.71
CA GLU A 462 20.04 59.55 -5.11
C GLU A 462 19.06 58.71 -5.95
N ARG A 463 18.08 57.99 -5.38
CA ARG A 463 17.21 57.08 -6.17
C ARG A 463 15.76 56.94 -5.68
N PRO A 464 14.88 57.93 -5.91
CA PRO A 464 13.47 57.88 -5.47
C PRO A 464 12.67 56.71 -6.07
N ALA A 465 13.01 56.24 -7.26
CA ALA A 465 12.35 55.09 -7.91
C ALA A 465 12.62 53.75 -7.21
N PHE A 466 13.76 53.61 -6.53
CA PHE A 466 14.13 52.38 -5.82
C PHE A 466 13.41 52.27 -4.47
N VAL A 467 13.22 53.42 -3.81
CA VAL A 467 12.46 53.53 -2.55
C VAL A 467 10.98 53.21 -2.76
N LEU A 468 10.37 53.71 -3.85
CA LEU A 468 8.99 53.37 -4.20
C LEU A 468 8.80 51.88 -4.49
N ALA A 469 9.76 51.23 -5.15
CA ALA A 469 9.71 49.79 -5.40
C ALA A 469 9.80 48.98 -4.10
N GLN A 470 10.65 49.38 -3.16
CA GLN A 470 10.78 48.71 -1.86
C GLN A 470 9.55 48.92 -0.97
N ILE A 471 8.95 50.11 -0.97
CA ILE A 471 7.67 50.36 -0.29
C ILE A 471 6.55 49.54 -0.93
N TYR A 472 6.52 49.41 -2.25
CA TYR A 472 5.54 48.56 -2.95
C TYR A 472 5.69 47.09 -2.59
N VAL A 473 6.93 46.57 -2.52
CA VAL A 473 7.19 45.19 -2.10
C VAL A 473 6.78 44.97 -0.64
N ALA A 474 7.08 45.92 0.25
CA ALA A 474 6.65 45.85 1.65
C ALA A 474 5.13 45.86 1.80
N PHE A 475 4.42 46.73 1.06
CA PHE A 475 2.96 46.77 1.04
C PHE A 475 2.35 45.52 0.41
N PHE A 476 2.95 44.99 -0.66
CA PHE A 476 2.48 43.77 -1.32
C PHE A 476 2.62 42.53 -0.41
N VAL A 477 3.73 42.45 0.33
CA VAL A 477 3.94 41.40 1.33
C VAL A 477 2.93 41.55 2.49
N LEU A 478 2.73 42.76 3.01
CA LEU A 478 1.73 43.02 4.06
C LEU A 478 0.29 42.73 3.59
N TYR A 479 -0.02 43.01 2.33
CA TYR A 479 -1.33 42.73 1.71
C TYR A 479 -1.58 41.23 1.57
N ILE A 480 -0.58 40.46 1.12
CA ILE A 480 -0.65 38.99 1.06
C ILE A 480 -0.81 38.39 2.46
N LEU A 481 -0.15 38.96 3.48
CA LEU A 481 -0.26 38.53 4.87
C LEU A 481 -1.64 38.83 5.46
N PHE A 482 -2.24 39.99 5.12
CA PHE A 482 -3.59 40.36 5.57
C PHE A 482 -4.69 39.47 4.94
N LEU A 483 -4.52 39.07 3.68
CA LEU A 483 -5.46 38.17 2.99
C LEU A 483 -5.39 36.71 3.44
N ARG A 484 -4.30 36.28 4.09
CA ARG A 484 -4.16 34.93 4.65
C ARG A 484 -4.60 34.81 6.12
N GLY A 485 -5.00 35.92 6.74
CA GLY A 485 -5.45 36.01 8.13
C GLY A 485 -6.96 36.15 8.33
N ARG A 486 -7.78 35.85 7.31
CA ARG A 486 -9.25 35.76 7.42
C ARG A 486 -9.78 34.46 6.86
#